data_AF-A0A9E0THS1-F1
#
_entry.id   AF-A0A9E0THS1-F1
#
_cell.length_a   1.000
_cell.length_b   1.000
_cell.length_c   1.000
_cell.angle_alpha   90.00
_cell.angle_beta   90.00
_cell.angle_gamma   90.00
#
_symmetry.space_group_name_H-M   'P 1'
#
loop_
_entity.id
_entity.type
_entity.pdbx_description
1 polymer ?
#
loop_
_entity_poly.entity_id
_entity_poly.type
_entity_poly.pdbx_seq_one_letter_code
_entity_poly.pdbx_strand_id
1 'polypeptide(L)'
;MISDSTQTLWPGCLDVLAQELPEQQFNTWIKPLSAQAAPDGSRLTLLVANRFKMDWIRAQYATRIVATLEQLAGHPVQLELALAPRAA
;
A
#
# COMPACT_ATOMS: atom_id res chain seq x y z
N MET A 1 -7.89 20.99 -14.76
CA MET A 1 -7.82 20.47 -13.38
C MET A 1 -6.78 19.37 -13.40
N ILE A 2 -5.61 19.63 -12.84
CA ILE A 2 -4.52 18.65 -12.77
C ILE A 2 -4.89 17.76 -11.60
N SER A 3 -5.41 16.57 -11.89
CA SER A 3 -5.84 15.64 -10.86
C SER A 3 -4.62 15.21 -10.05
N ASP A 4 -4.76 15.31 -8.73
CA ASP A 4 -3.84 14.91 -7.66
C ASP A 4 -3.65 13.37 -7.60
N SER A 5 -3.59 12.72 -8.77
CA SER A 5 -3.76 11.28 -8.95
C SER A 5 -2.62 10.46 -8.35
N THR A 6 -1.43 11.03 -8.14
CA THR A 6 -0.29 10.32 -7.56
C THR A 6 -0.24 10.39 -6.04
N GLN A 7 -0.68 11.50 -5.44
CA GLN A 7 -0.73 11.68 -3.98
C GLN A 7 -1.89 10.89 -3.32
N THR A 8 -2.80 10.36 -4.14
CA THR A 8 -4.01 9.64 -3.72
C THR A 8 -4.00 8.14 -4.01
N LEU A 9 -2.92 7.58 -4.60
CA LEU A 9 -2.84 6.15 -4.94
C LEU A 9 -2.99 5.23 -3.72
N TRP A 10 -2.29 5.53 -2.61
CA TRP A 10 -2.41 4.72 -1.39
C TRP A 10 -3.76 4.86 -0.71
N PRO A 11 -4.31 6.07 -0.48
CA PRO A 11 -5.67 6.25 0.01
C PRO A 11 -6.72 5.49 -0.81
N GLY A 12 -6.68 5.58 -2.15
CA GLY A 12 -7.59 4.82 -3.01
C GLY A 12 -7.41 3.32 -2.88
N CYS A 13 -6.16 2.85 -2.74
CA CYS A 13 -5.87 1.44 -2.48
C CYS A 13 -6.46 0.97 -1.14
N LEU A 14 -6.36 1.79 -0.09
CA LEU A 14 -6.96 1.51 1.22
C LEU A 14 -8.48 1.38 1.13
N ASP A 15 -9.16 2.26 0.41
CA ASP A 15 -10.62 2.23 0.27
C ASP A 15 -11.11 0.96 -0.45
N VAL A 16 -10.37 0.49 -1.45
CA VAL A 16 -10.68 -0.78 -2.13
C VAL A 16 -10.41 -1.97 -1.20
N LEU A 17 -9.25 -2.01 -0.55
CA LEU A 17 -8.90 -3.10 0.36
C LEU A 17 -9.81 -3.17 1.58
N ALA A 18 -10.33 -2.05 2.07
CA ALA A 18 -11.27 -2.00 3.18
C ALA A 18 -12.63 -2.65 2.86
N GLN A 19 -13.03 -2.63 1.59
CA GLN A 19 -14.26 -3.27 1.12
C GLN A 19 -14.08 -4.77 0.84
N GLU A 20 -12.86 -5.20 0.56
CA GLU A 20 -12.56 -6.58 0.17
C GLU A 20 -12.07 -7.45 1.33
N LEU A 21 -11.35 -6.85 2.27
CA LEU A 21 -10.79 -7.54 3.42
C LEU A 21 -11.73 -7.44 4.63
N PRO A 22 -11.78 -8.49 5.47
CA PRO A 22 -12.47 -8.39 6.76
C PRO A 22 -11.91 -7.24 7.60
N GLU A 23 -12.79 -6.47 8.24
CA GLU A 23 -12.44 -5.27 9.01
C GLU A 23 -11.29 -5.51 10.01
N GLN A 24 -11.32 -6.64 10.71
CA GLN A 24 -10.27 -7.07 11.64
C GLN A 24 -8.89 -7.18 10.97
N GLN A 25 -8.83 -7.80 9.77
CA GLN A 25 -7.58 -7.98 9.04
C GLN A 25 -7.09 -6.64 8.48
N PHE A 26 -8.00 -5.84 7.92
CA PHE A 26 -7.67 -4.52 7.39
C PHE A 26 -7.10 -3.61 8.48
N ASN A 27 -7.80 -3.46 9.61
CA ASN A 27 -7.37 -2.59 10.71
C ASN A 27 -6.05 -3.06 11.37
N THR A 28 -5.76 -4.36 11.35
CA THR A 28 -4.56 -4.93 11.97
C THR A 28 -3.34 -4.89 11.05
N TRP A 29 -3.52 -5.22 9.77
CA TRP A 29 -2.42 -5.46 8.84
C TRP A 29 -2.21 -4.35 7.81
N ILE A 30 -3.27 -3.68 7.37
CA ILE A 30 -3.23 -2.74 6.24
C ILE A 30 -3.27 -1.29 6.72
N LYS A 31 -4.24 -0.95 7.57
CA LYS A 31 -4.44 0.40 8.12
C LYS A 31 -3.20 1.01 8.81
N PRO A 32 -2.38 0.28 9.59
CA PRO A 32 -1.21 0.88 10.23
C PRO A 32 -0.02 1.06 9.27
N LEU A 33 -0.13 0.65 8.01
CA LEU A 33 0.94 0.80 7.02
C LEU A 33 0.95 2.22 6.49
N SER A 34 2.15 2.80 6.44
CA SER A 34 2.38 4.07 5.75
C SER A 34 2.94 3.79 4.38
N ALA A 35 2.52 4.54 3.37
CA ALA A 35 3.03 4.41 2.02
C ALA A 35 3.76 5.68 1.57
N GLN A 36 4.77 5.50 0.76
CA GLN A 36 5.44 6.58 0.03
C GLN A 36 5.32 6.27 -1.46
N ALA A 37 4.48 7.03 -2.15
CA ALA A 37 4.34 6.94 -3.60
C ALA A 37 5.44 7.76 -4.28
N ALA A 38 5.98 7.25 -5.37
CA ALA A 38 6.88 8.01 -6.23
C ALA A 38 6.10 9.16 -6.92
N PRO A 39 6.76 10.29 -7.26
CA PRO A 39 6.09 11.45 -7.86
C PRO A 39 5.35 11.12 -9.16
N ASP A 40 5.85 10.14 -9.90
CA ASP A 40 5.37 9.60 -11.16
C ASP A 40 4.37 8.44 -10.98
N GLY A 41 4.06 8.03 -9.74
CA GLY A 41 3.10 6.95 -9.44
C GLY A 41 3.57 5.55 -9.84
N SER A 42 4.76 5.41 -10.41
CA SER A 42 5.32 4.13 -10.91
C SER A 42 5.72 3.16 -9.79
N ARG A 43 5.87 3.65 -8.57
CA ARG A 43 6.31 2.88 -7.42
C ARG A 43 5.64 3.35 -6.14
N LEU A 44 5.37 2.40 -5.25
CA LEU A 44 4.83 2.64 -3.92
C LEU A 44 5.59 1.81 -2.90
N THR A 45 6.14 2.50 -1.89
CA THR A 45 6.91 1.87 -0.80
C THR A 45 6.07 1.82 0.46
N LEU A 46 5.75 0.63 0.94
CA LEU A 46 5.05 0.41 2.20
C LEU A 46 6.03 0.28 3.36
N LEU A 47 5.85 1.14 4.35
CA LEU A 47 6.56 1.13 5.63
C LEU A 47 5.86 0.21 6.62
N VAL A 48 6.59 -0.81 7.08
CA VAL A 48 6.11 -1.83 8.02
C VAL A 48 6.89 -1.75 9.33
N ALA A 49 6.24 -1.99 10.46
CA ALA A 49 6.87 -1.82 11.78
C ALA A 49 7.96 -2.86 12.10
N ASN A 50 7.88 -4.08 11.56
CA ASN A 50 8.87 -5.13 11.77
C ASN A 50 8.88 -6.16 10.62
N ARG A 51 9.93 -6.99 10.58
CA ARG A 51 10.12 -7.98 9.50
C ARG A 51 9.05 -9.07 9.46
N PHE A 52 8.56 -9.55 10.61
CA PHE A 52 7.50 -10.56 10.63
C PHE A 52 6.22 -10.05 9.95
N LYS A 53 5.81 -8.81 10.26
CA LYS A 53 4.69 -8.16 9.57
C LYS A 53 4.99 -7.98 8.09
N MET A 54 6.22 -7.57 7.74
CA MET A 54 6.65 -7.42 6.35
C MET A 54 6.44 -8.70 5.55
N ASP A 55 6.95 -9.82 6.04
CA ASP A 55 6.89 -11.11 5.35
C ASP A 55 5.44 -11.61 5.25
N TRP A 56 4.65 -11.39 6.31
CA TRP A 56 3.23 -11.71 6.29
C TRP A 56 2.46 -10.89 5.24
N ILE A 57 2.66 -9.58 5.21
CA ILE A 57 2.02 -8.68 4.25
C ILE A 57 2.48 -9.02 2.83
N ARG A 58 3.77 -9.31 2.66
CA ARG A 58 4.34 -9.76 1.39
C ARG A 58 3.65 -11.03 0.89
N ALA A 59 3.46 -12.01 1.76
CA ALA A 59 2.89 -13.30 1.38
C ALA A 59 1.38 -13.23 1.15
N GLN A 60 0.64 -12.48 1.98
CA GLN A 60 -0.83 -12.49 1.98
C GLN A 60 -1.45 -11.37 1.14
N TYR A 61 -0.86 -10.18 1.15
CA TYR A 61 -1.51 -8.98 0.60
C TYR A 61 -0.77 -8.34 -0.56
N ALA A 62 0.53 -8.61 -0.78
CA ALA A 62 1.30 -7.92 -1.83
C ALA A 62 0.68 -8.08 -3.22
N THR A 63 0.29 -9.29 -3.61
CA THR A 63 -0.35 -9.54 -4.91
C THR A 63 -1.63 -8.72 -5.06
N ARG A 64 -2.44 -8.63 -4.00
CA ARG A 64 -3.69 -7.88 -4.04
C ARG A 64 -3.46 -6.38 -4.09
N ILE A 65 -2.54 -5.89 -3.25
CA ILE A 65 -2.13 -4.47 -3.22
C ILE A 65 -1.63 -4.04 -4.60
N VAL A 66 -0.70 -4.79 -5.22
CA VAL A 66 -0.19 -4.48 -6.56
C VAL A 66 -1.32 -4.41 -7.56
N ALA A 67 -2.18 -5.44 -7.62
CA ALA A 67 -3.30 -5.45 -8.56
C ALA A 67 -4.21 -4.23 -8.38
N THR A 68 -4.57 -3.87 -7.14
CA THR A 68 -5.37 -2.68 -6.86
C THR A 68 -4.66 -1.39 -7.29
N LEU A 69 -3.35 -1.27 -7.03
CA LEU A 69 -2.56 -0.11 -7.43
C LEU A 69 -2.50 0.04 -8.96
N GLU A 70 -2.29 -1.05 -9.68
CA GLU A 70 -2.25 -1.05 -11.14
C GLU A 70 -3.61 -0.69 -11.76
N GLN A 71 -4.71 -1.15 -11.14
CA GLN A 71 -6.07 -0.77 -11.56
C GLN A 71 -6.32 0.73 -11.36
N LEU A 72 -5.87 1.30 -10.24
CA LEU A 72 -6.04 2.72 -9.93
C LEU A 72 -5.12 3.62 -10.76
N ALA A 73 -3.88 3.21 -10.97
CA ALA A 73 -2.89 3.96 -11.73
C ALA A 73 -3.07 3.82 -13.26
N GLY A 74 -3.69 2.73 -13.72
CA GLY A 74 -3.83 2.41 -15.15
C GLY A 74 -2.54 1.95 -15.82
N HIS A 75 -1.49 1.71 -15.03
CA HIS A 75 -0.19 1.22 -15.49
C HIS A 75 0.45 0.34 -14.40
N PRO A 76 1.49 -0.44 -14.74
CA PRO A 76 2.22 -1.22 -13.74
C PRO A 76 2.78 -0.34 -12.62
N VAL A 77 2.65 -0.78 -11.37
CA VAL A 77 3.16 -0.10 -10.18
C VAL A 77 4.04 -1.05 -9.39
N GLN A 78 5.28 -0.65 -9.14
CA GLN A 78 6.21 -1.42 -8.32
C GLN A 78 5.87 -1.27 -6.84
N LEU A 79 5.59 -2.38 -6.16
CA LEU A 79 5.40 -2.41 -4.72
C LEU A 79 6.72 -2.77 -4.00
N GLU A 80 7.21 -1.85 -3.18
CA GLU A 80 8.34 -2.07 -2.29
C GLU A 80 7.85 -2.16 -0.84
N LEU A 81 8.53 -3.00 -0.04
CA LEU A 81 8.29 -3.12 1.39
C LEU A 81 9.57 -2.74 2.12
N ALA A 82 9.49 -1.75 3.01
CA ALA A 82 10.59 -1.25 3.79
C ALA A 82 10.21 -1.17 5.27
N LEU A 83 11.19 -1.29 6.17
CA LEU A 83 10.94 -1.08 7.59
C LEU A 83 10.71 0.40 7.86
N ALA A 84 9.67 0.73 8.62
CA ALA A 84 9.44 2.08 9.09
C ALA A 84 10.66 2.53 9.93
N PRO A 85 11.17 3.76 9.74
CA PRO A 85 12.18 4.30 10.63
C PRO A 85 11.60 4.27 12.05
N ARG A 86 12.38 3.73 12.99
CA ARG A 86 12.00 3.73 14.40
C ARG A 86 11.78 5.19 14.80
N ALA A 87 10.54 5.55 15.11
CA ALA A 87 10.26 6.85 15.71
C ALA A 87 11.13 6.95 16.97
N ALA A 88 12.12 7.83 16.93
CA ALA A 88 13.06 8.07 18.02
C ALA A 88 12.37 8.85 19.14
#